data_AF-Q5C3X8-F1
#
_entry.id   AF-Q5C3X8-F1
#
_cell.length_a   1.000
_cell.length_b   1.000
_cell.length_c   1.000
_cell.angle_alpha   90.00
_cell.angle_beta   90.00
_cell.angle_gamma   90.00
#
_symmetry.space_group_name_H-M   'P 1'
#
loop_
_entity.id
_entity.type
_entity.pdbx_description
1 polymer ?
#
loop_
_entity_poly.entity_id
_entity_poly.type
_entity_poly.pdbx_seq_one_letter_code
_entity_poly.pdbx_strand_id
1 'polypeptide(L)'
;MVMRCDEPRVFFETHDSVGSFRSRHGMDGKITFIASNDENKKLLDTSDCIQMIRLCSDLHLQCRTYLAIIQTNFTLTDDGTKCSQPESDVASALKRLLNLLNSGFPERIKYLYTIASNYDFGSLRANGIRSFLTITMRCCAVLLTFIRQMSSYSISNWSGITHWSVIAYINCLMELSVILEVLSSLPRFTNPSSLFPRSEFVDLPEIGQCDVSSFDNNPTSGVKASNPTTKSKQYQEDLLEYYRLEALTDNIKQEYFYGRCLAFYLCPSAQRILLFLNSFMAGYGNSFLTSKQGIVSLVNTVYRSVTSYLSPEDRGKMLAKLTRKSSVQFCKAFWNLAELRVVSEAPNVILPSMAVAHSFKLQTKSLQLPLDLNGQENGKEFINIQPPKSH
;
A
#
# COMPACT_ATOMS: atom_id res chain seq x y z
N MET A 1 2.04 -35.66 10.86
CA MET A 1 0.72 -35.38 10.26
C MET A 1 0.61 -33.88 10.10
N VAL A 2 1.02 -33.36 8.94
CA VAL A 2 1.09 -31.92 8.66
C VAL A 2 -0.29 -31.50 8.15
N MET A 3 -1.03 -30.72 8.95
CA MET A 3 -2.24 -30.06 8.46
C MET A 3 -1.84 -29.02 7.41
N ARG A 4 -2.18 -29.28 6.15
CA ARG A 4 -2.23 -28.25 5.11
C ARG A 4 -3.35 -27.29 5.48
N CYS A 5 -3.01 -26.05 5.83
CA CYS A 5 -3.95 -24.94 5.73
C CYS A 5 -4.15 -24.68 4.24
N ASP A 6 -5.25 -25.19 3.68
CA ASP A 6 -5.73 -24.77 2.37
C ASP A 6 -6.29 -23.35 2.51
N GLU A 7 -5.44 -22.34 2.27
CA GLU A 7 -5.92 -20.98 2.00
C GLU A 7 -6.67 -20.95 0.66
N PRO A 8 -7.83 -20.29 0.57
CA PRO A 8 -8.59 -20.19 -0.68
C PRO A 8 -7.76 -19.45 -1.73
N ARG A 9 -7.49 -20.11 -2.85
CA ARG A 9 -6.81 -19.52 -4.00
C ARG A 9 -7.77 -18.55 -4.71
N VAL A 10 -7.59 -17.26 -4.50
CA VAL A 10 -8.27 -16.22 -5.28
C VAL A 10 -7.45 -15.97 -6.54
N PHE A 11 -7.91 -16.51 -7.68
CA PHE A 11 -7.35 -16.17 -8.98
C PHE A 11 -7.87 -14.79 -9.40
N PHE A 12 -6.95 -13.87 -9.63
CA PHE A 12 -7.23 -12.64 -10.35
C PHE A 12 -6.68 -12.83 -11.76
N GLU A 13 -7.55 -12.78 -12.77
CA GLU A 13 -7.10 -12.62 -14.16
C GLU A 13 -6.34 -11.30 -14.27
N THR A 14 -5.07 -11.39 -14.64
CA THR A 14 -4.29 -10.25 -15.12
C THR A 14 -4.76 -9.97 -16.54
N HIS A 15 -5.41 -8.83 -16.76
CA HIS A 15 -5.59 -8.30 -18.11
C HIS A 15 -4.23 -7.84 -18.64
N ASP A 16 -3.50 -8.77 -19.26
CA ASP A 16 -2.35 -8.46 -20.11
C ASP A 16 -2.87 -7.87 -21.43
N SER A 17 -3.03 -6.56 -21.49
CA SER A 17 -3.15 -5.84 -22.75
C SER A 17 -1.78 -5.27 -23.15
N VAL A 18 -0.82 -6.16 -23.47
CA VAL A 18 0.38 -5.76 -24.23
C VAL A 18 -0.01 -5.75 -25.71
N GLY A 19 -0.59 -4.62 -26.14
CA GLY A 19 -0.78 -4.33 -27.56
C GLY A 19 0.58 -4.08 -28.22
N SER A 20 1.09 -5.07 -28.94
CA SER A 20 2.22 -4.93 -29.85
C SER A 20 1.93 -3.87 -30.91
N PHE A 21 2.58 -2.71 -30.83
CA PHE A 21 2.53 -1.68 -31.87
C PHE A 21 3.79 -1.71 -32.72
N ARG A 22 3.61 -2.19 -33.95
CA ARG A 22 4.59 -2.17 -35.04
C ARG A 22 4.61 -0.75 -35.63
N SER A 23 5.72 -0.04 -35.45
CA SER A 23 5.94 1.30 -35.99
C SER A 23 6.00 1.27 -37.53
N ARG A 24 5.15 2.06 -38.21
CA ARG A 24 5.38 2.53 -39.58
C ARG A 24 5.64 4.03 -39.51
N HIS A 25 6.82 4.44 -39.97
CA HIS A 25 7.20 5.82 -40.17
C HIS A 25 6.28 6.52 -41.18
N GLY A 26 5.80 7.70 -40.81
CA GLY A 26 5.29 8.73 -41.70
C GLY A 26 5.53 10.07 -41.01
N MET A 27 6.36 10.91 -41.63
CA MET A 27 6.67 12.27 -41.17
C MET A 27 5.43 13.17 -41.25
N ASP A 28 5.42 14.19 -40.39
CA ASP A 28 4.47 15.32 -40.28
C ASP A 28 3.26 15.13 -39.35
N GLY A 29 3.41 15.62 -38.11
CA GLY A 29 2.34 15.63 -37.10
C GLY A 29 2.80 16.15 -35.73
N LYS A 30 3.30 17.40 -35.67
CA LYS A 30 3.45 18.09 -34.37
C LYS A 30 2.09 18.66 -33.98
N ILE A 31 1.67 18.36 -32.74
CA ILE A 31 0.49 18.87 -32.02
C ILE A 31 -0.81 18.06 -32.26
N THR A 32 -0.86 16.81 -31.77
CA THR A 32 -2.14 16.11 -31.44
C THR A 32 -2.03 15.02 -30.37
N PHE A 33 -0.84 14.77 -29.80
CA PHE A 33 -0.60 13.61 -28.92
C PHE A 33 -0.88 13.83 -27.41
N ILE A 34 -0.90 15.07 -26.92
CA ILE A 34 -1.05 15.35 -25.47
C ILE A 34 -2.53 15.25 -25.05
N ALA A 35 -3.44 15.83 -25.83
CA ALA A 35 -4.88 15.80 -25.54
C ALA A 35 -5.46 14.37 -25.52
N SER A 36 -4.98 13.49 -26.41
CA SER A 36 -5.42 12.09 -26.43
C SER A 36 -5.01 11.32 -25.17
N ASN A 37 -3.89 11.69 -24.55
CA ASN A 37 -3.37 10.94 -23.40
C ASN A 37 -4.14 11.29 -22.12
N ASP A 38 -4.49 12.57 -21.91
CA ASP A 38 -5.24 12.98 -20.72
C ASP A 38 -6.71 12.54 -20.76
N GLU A 39 -7.35 12.56 -21.93
CA GLU A 39 -8.68 11.96 -22.11
C GLU A 39 -8.67 10.45 -21.83
N ASN A 40 -7.64 9.73 -22.29
CA ASN A 40 -7.48 8.30 -21.98
C ASN A 40 -7.31 8.06 -20.47
N LYS A 41 -6.50 8.86 -19.77
CA LYS A 41 -6.35 8.75 -18.30
C LYS A 41 -7.68 8.95 -17.58
N LYS A 42 -8.45 9.98 -17.99
CA LYS A 42 -9.75 10.31 -17.40
C LYS A 42 -10.79 9.21 -17.65
N LEU A 43 -10.79 8.59 -18.83
CA LEU A 43 -11.63 7.44 -19.14
C LEU A 43 -11.30 6.24 -18.23
N LEU A 44 -10.01 5.96 -18.03
CA LEU A 44 -9.56 4.90 -17.11
C LEU A 44 -9.97 5.20 -15.66
N ASP A 45 -9.78 6.44 -15.18
CA ASP A 45 -10.21 6.86 -13.84
C ASP A 45 -11.71 6.73 -13.66
N THR A 46 -12.48 7.10 -14.68
CA THR A 46 -13.95 6.96 -14.67
C THR A 46 -14.36 5.49 -14.60
N SER A 47 -13.71 4.62 -15.40
CA SER A 47 -13.95 3.18 -15.38
C SER A 47 -13.64 2.57 -14.01
N ASP A 48 -12.45 2.84 -13.47
CA ASP A 48 -12.02 2.31 -12.17
C ASP A 48 -12.92 2.81 -11.02
N CYS A 49 -13.33 4.08 -11.09
CA CYS A 49 -14.31 4.66 -10.17
C CYS A 49 -15.65 3.92 -10.22
N ILE A 50 -16.23 3.73 -11.42
CA ILE A 50 -17.50 3.02 -11.60
C ILE A 50 -17.40 1.59 -11.04
N GLN A 51 -16.32 0.88 -11.32
CA GLN A 51 -16.11 -0.48 -10.81
C GLN A 51 -16.05 -0.50 -9.28
N MET A 52 -15.33 0.46 -8.67
CA MET A 52 -15.22 0.56 -7.21
C MET A 52 -16.56 0.88 -6.54
N ILE A 53 -17.36 1.77 -7.15
CA ILE A 53 -18.69 2.13 -6.63
C ILE A 53 -19.65 0.94 -6.73
N ARG A 54 -19.64 0.21 -7.86
CA ARG A 54 -20.41 -1.04 -7.99
C ARG A 54 -20.03 -2.06 -6.93
N LEU A 55 -18.74 -2.20 -6.65
CA LEU A 55 -18.24 -3.10 -5.62
C LEU A 55 -18.72 -2.72 -4.20
N CYS A 56 -18.80 -1.41 -3.91
CA CYS A 56 -19.40 -0.91 -2.66
C CYS A 56 -20.90 -1.28 -2.56
N SER A 57 -21.65 -1.14 -3.65
CA SER A 57 -23.07 -1.52 -3.71
C SER A 57 -23.26 -3.03 -3.53
N ASP A 58 -22.43 -3.85 -4.16
CA ASP A 58 -22.44 -5.32 -3.99
C ASP A 58 -22.16 -5.71 -2.54
N LEU A 59 -21.12 -5.12 -1.93
CA LEU A 59 -20.80 -5.35 -0.52
C LEU A 59 -21.96 -4.97 0.40
N HIS A 60 -22.61 -3.82 0.14
CA HIS A 60 -23.75 -3.36 0.90
C HIS A 60 -24.91 -4.36 0.84
N LEU A 61 -25.26 -4.80 -0.36
CA LEU A 61 -26.34 -5.78 -0.58
C LEU A 61 -26.05 -7.11 0.12
N GLN A 62 -24.83 -7.65 -0.04
CA GLN A 62 -24.44 -8.93 0.57
C GLN A 62 -24.40 -8.84 2.10
N CYS A 63 -23.87 -7.73 2.64
CA CYS A 63 -23.85 -7.46 4.08
C CYS A 63 -25.28 -7.42 4.66
N ARG A 64 -26.21 -6.69 4.01
CA ARG A 64 -27.61 -6.62 4.43
C ARG A 64 -28.31 -7.97 4.38
N THR A 65 -28.12 -8.71 3.29
CA THR A 65 -28.73 -10.04 3.10
C THR A 65 -28.33 -10.97 4.23
N TYR A 66 -27.05 -10.99 4.56
CA TYR A 66 -26.52 -11.86 5.60
C TYR A 66 -26.94 -11.43 7.02
N LEU A 67 -26.97 -10.13 7.31
CA LEU A 67 -27.51 -9.64 8.58
C LEU A 67 -28.98 -10.04 8.77
N ALA A 68 -29.78 -10.01 7.70
CA ALA A 68 -31.17 -10.48 7.73
C ALA A 68 -31.25 -11.99 8.00
N ILE A 69 -30.38 -12.81 7.37
CA ILE A 69 -30.29 -14.27 7.63
C ILE A 69 -29.94 -14.55 9.09
N ILE A 70 -29.01 -13.81 9.67
CA ILE A 70 -28.66 -13.94 11.10
C ILE A 70 -29.91 -13.66 11.95
N GLN A 71 -30.59 -12.54 11.69
CA GLN A 71 -31.78 -12.14 12.45
C GLN A 71 -32.90 -13.20 12.37
N THR A 72 -33.18 -13.76 11.19
CA THR A 72 -34.23 -14.78 11.03
C THR A 72 -33.89 -16.09 11.75
N ASN A 73 -32.61 -16.47 11.78
CA ASN A 73 -32.19 -17.69 12.48
C ASN A 73 -32.28 -17.55 14.00
N PHE A 74 -31.98 -16.37 14.55
CA PHE A 74 -32.19 -16.09 15.97
C PHE A 74 -33.67 -16.13 16.36
N THR A 75 -34.57 -15.62 15.51
CA THR A 75 -36.02 -15.65 15.79
C THR A 75 -36.61 -17.06 15.76
N LEU A 76 -36.06 -17.98 14.97
CA LEU A 76 -36.51 -19.39 14.92
C LEU A 76 -36.06 -20.21 16.12
N THR A 77 -35.01 -19.78 16.83
CA THR A 77 -34.49 -20.47 18.03
C THR A 77 -35.15 -20.01 19.33
N ASP A 78 -35.91 -18.90 19.33
CA ASP A 78 -36.48 -18.26 20.53
C ASP A 78 -37.96 -18.60 20.76
N ASP A 79 -38.36 -19.86 20.55
CA ASP A 79 -39.71 -20.34 20.87
C ASP A 79 -39.85 -20.73 22.36
N GLY A 80 -39.33 -19.91 23.28
CA GLY A 80 -39.69 -20.06 24.71
C GLY A 80 -38.69 -19.61 25.77
N THR A 81 -37.51 -19.09 25.45
CA THR A 81 -36.59 -18.62 26.50
C THR A 81 -35.85 -17.36 26.07
N LYS A 82 -36.39 -16.20 26.48
CA LYS A 82 -35.72 -14.88 26.38
C LYS A 82 -34.38 -14.91 27.11
N CYS A 83 -33.35 -15.35 26.42
CA CYS A 83 -31.97 -15.18 26.81
C CYS A 83 -31.36 -14.22 25.80
N SER A 84 -31.08 -12.99 26.25
CA SER A 84 -30.31 -12.00 25.50
C SER A 84 -28.89 -12.55 25.27
N GLN A 85 -28.75 -13.37 24.23
CA GLN A 85 -27.48 -13.89 23.76
C GLN A 85 -26.63 -12.71 23.24
N PRO A 86 -25.32 -12.68 23.53
CA PRO A 86 -24.44 -11.65 23.01
C PRO A 86 -24.43 -11.68 21.48
N GLU A 87 -24.59 -10.52 20.86
CA GLU A 87 -24.50 -10.36 19.40
C GLU A 87 -23.16 -10.92 18.91
N SER A 88 -23.19 -11.78 17.89
CA SER A 88 -21.96 -12.34 17.31
C SER A 88 -21.00 -11.23 16.84
N ASP A 89 -19.70 -11.38 17.11
CA ASP A 89 -18.66 -10.43 16.68
C ASP A 89 -18.71 -10.11 15.18
N VAL A 90 -19.10 -11.09 14.34
CA VAL A 90 -19.28 -10.87 12.90
C VAL A 90 -20.50 -10.01 12.60
N ALA A 91 -21.61 -10.16 13.32
CA ALA A 91 -22.79 -9.30 13.12
C ALA A 91 -22.45 -7.84 13.45
N SER A 92 -21.73 -7.61 14.55
CA SER A 92 -21.22 -6.28 14.92
C SER A 92 -20.27 -5.71 13.85
N ALA A 93 -19.33 -6.53 13.34
CA ALA A 93 -18.42 -6.12 12.28
C ALA A 93 -19.18 -5.76 10.98
N LEU A 94 -20.16 -6.56 10.59
CA LEU A 94 -20.98 -6.30 9.40
C LEU A 94 -21.84 -5.04 9.54
N LYS A 95 -22.41 -4.76 10.73
CA LYS A 95 -23.08 -3.48 10.99
C LYS A 95 -22.12 -2.29 10.81
N ARG A 96 -20.88 -2.40 11.30
CA ARG A 96 -19.84 -1.36 11.10
C ARG A 96 -19.52 -1.16 9.62
N LEU A 97 -19.38 -2.25 8.85
CA LEU A 97 -19.20 -2.19 7.40
C LEU A 97 -20.38 -1.48 6.72
N LEU A 98 -21.61 -1.81 7.09
CA LEU A 98 -22.80 -1.18 6.53
C LEU A 98 -22.84 0.32 6.82
N ASN A 99 -22.50 0.72 8.05
CA ASN A 99 -22.38 2.13 8.43
C ASN A 99 -21.31 2.86 7.62
N LEU A 100 -20.15 2.22 7.39
CA LEU A 100 -19.09 2.79 6.54
C LEU A 100 -19.61 3.00 5.11
N LEU A 101 -20.25 2.00 4.50
CA LEU A 101 -20.75 2.08 3.12
C LEU A 101 -21.88 3.11 2.95
N ASN A 102 -22.67 3.36 4.00
CA ASN A 102 -23.70 4.40 4.03
C ASN A 102 -23.16 5.80 4.39
N SER A 103 -21.90 5.90 4.82
CA SER A 103 -21.25 7.18 5.14
C SER A 103 -20.74 7.87 3.87
N GLY A 104 -19.92 8.91 4.03
CA GLY A 104 -19.23 9.57 2.90
C GLY A 104 -18.14 8.74 2.21
N PHE A 105 -17.99 7.45 2.50
CA PHE A 105 -16.95 6.59 1.92
C PHE A 105 -17.03 6.49 0.38
N PRO A 106 -18.18 6.20 -0.26
CA PRO A 106 -18.27 6.18 -1.72
C PRO A 106 -17.99 7.55 -2.35
N GLU A 107 -18.41 8.64 -1.70
CA GLU A 107 -18.19 9.99 -2.23
C GLU A 107 -16.72 10.42 -2.14
N ARG A 108 -16.01 10.02 -1.07
CA ARG A 108 -14.55 10.20 -0.99
C ARG A 108 -13.82 9.47 -2.12
N ILE A 109 -14.24 8.25 -2.45
CA ILE A 109 -13.67 7.50 -3.58
C ILE A 109 -13.86 8.27 -4.88
N LYS A 110 -15.07 8.77 -5.17
CA LYS A 110 -15.34 9.55 -6.38
C LYS A 110 -14.47 10.79 -6.43
N TYR A 111 -14.42 11.56 -5.34
CA TYR A 111 -13.59 12.76 -5.23
C TYR A 111 -12.10 12.47 -5.47
N LEU A 112 -11.56 11.40 -4.89
CA LEU A 112 -10.15 11.06 -5.09
C LEU A 112 -9.84 10.70 -6.55
N TYR A 113 -10.76 10.03 -7.27
CA TYR A 113 -10.60 9.82 -8.71
C TYR A 113 -10.67 11.13 -9.52
N THR A 114 -11.43 12.14 -9.08
CA THR A 114 -11.48 13.43 -9.82
C THR A 114 -10.21 14.25 -9.68
N ILE A 115 -9.50 14.13 -8.55
CA ILE A 115 -8.26 14.88 -8.31
C ILE A 115 -6.99 14.09 -8.66
N ALA A 116 -7.08 12.77 -8.87
CA ALA A 116 -5.91 11.90 -9.02
C ALA A 116 -4.96 12.34 -10.15
N SER A 117 -5.49 12.80 -11.29
CA SER A 117 -4.68 13.24 -12.44
C SER A 117 -3.78 14.44 -12.12
N ASN A 118 -4.15 15.25 -11.13
CA ASN A 118 -3.37 16.43 -10.74
C ASN A 118 -2.02 16.07 -10.11
N TYR A 119 -1.85 14.80 -9.71
CA TYR A 119 -0.64 14.30 -9.04
C TYR A 119 0.15 13.33 -9.93
N ASP A 120 -0.15 13.26 -11.23
CA ASP A 120 0.54 12.39 -12.16
C ASP A 120 1.98 12.82 -12.41
N PHE A 121 2.86 11.82 -12.53
CA PHE A 121 4.24 12.04 -12.94
C PHE A 121 4.30 12.24 -14.46
N GLY A 122 4.09 13.49 -14.89
CA GLY A 122 4.08 13.89 -16.29
C GLY A 122 2.98 13.16 -17.09
N SER A 123 3.38 12.42 -18.12
CA SER A 123 2.43 11.66 -18.95
C SER A 123 1.99 10.33 -18.33
N LEU A 124 2.60 9.90 -17.22
CA LEU A 124 2.32 8.60 -16.60
C LEU A 124 1.15 8.69 -15.62
N ARG A 125 0.18 7.79 -15.76
CA ARG A 125 -0.93 7.60 -14.82
C ARG A 125 -0.45 6.89 -13.54
N ALA A 126 0.43 7.53 -12.80
CA ALA A 126 1.13 6.95 -11.66
C ALA A 126 1.24 7.96 -10.52
N ASN A 127 0.55 7.68 -9.42
CA ASN A 127 0.63 8.44 -8.18
C ASN A 127 0.13 7.62 -6.97
N GLY A 128 0.40 8.14 -5.77
CA GLY A 128 0.02 7.49 -4.52
C GLY A 128 -1.49 7.36 -4.30
N ILE A 129 -2.30 8.31 -4.80
CA ILE A 129 -3.76 8.27 -4.65
C ILE A 129 -4.33 7.04 -5.34
N ARG A 130 -3.94 6.78 -6.60
CA ARG A 130 -4.41 5.60 -7.34
C ARG A 130 -3.92 4.29 -6.72
N SER A 131 -2.71 4.28 -6.17
CA SER A 131 -2.21 3.11 -5.42
C SER A 131 -3.11 2.80 -4.22
N PHE A 132 -3.47 3.80 -3.42
CA PHE A 132 -4.38 3.61 -2.29
C PHE A 132 -5.78 3.19 -2.72
N LEU A 133 -6.35 3.82 -3.75
CA LEU A 133 -7.66 3.43 -4.31
C LEU A 133 -7.65 1.97 -4.79
N THR A 134 -6.57 1.54 -5.45
CA THR A 134 -6.39 0.15 -5.89
C THR A 134 -6.33 -0.81 -4.70
N ILE A 135 -5.58 -0.47 -3.65
CA ILE A 135 -5.51 -1.28 -2.42
C ILE A 135 -6.90 -1.38 -1.77
N THR A 136 -7.64 -0.28 -1.66
CA THR A 136 -9.00 -0.29 -1.11
C THR A 136 -9.93 -1.15 -1.96
N MET A 137 -9.87 -1.04 -3.29
CA MET A 137 -10.66 -1.86 -4.21
C MET A 137 -10.39 -3.35 -4.04
N ARG A 138 -9.11 -3.74 -3.97
CA ARG A 138 -8.71 -5.13 -3.72
C ARG A 138 -9.21 -5.62 -2.36
N CYS A 139 -9.18 -4.79 -1.32
CA CYS A 139 -9.70 -5.11 0.01
C CYS A 139 -11.21 -5.40 -0.05
N CYS A 140 -11.97 -4.51 -0.71
CA CYS A 140 -13.41 -4.69 -0.92
C CYS A 140 -13.74 -5.97 -1.70
N ALA A 141 -12.96 -6.30 -2.73
CA ALA A 141 -13.20 -7.48 -3.56
C ALA A 141 -12.96 -8.79 -2.79
N VAL A 142 -11.86 -8.85 -2.03
CA VAL A 142 -11.56 -10.00 -1.17
C VAL A 142 -12.62 -10.14 -0.07
N LEU A 143 -13.02 -9.03 0.56
CA LEU A 143 -14.08 -9.03 1.57
C LEU A 143 -15.42 -9.54 0.99
N LEU A 144 -15.80 -9.08 -0.20
CA LEU A 144 -17.01 -9.53 -0.88
C LEU A 144 -17.00 -11.04 -1.14
N THR A 145 -15.83 -11.58 -1.48
CA THR A 145 -15.64 -13.02 -1.70
C THR A 145 -15.89 -13.79 -0.41
N PHE A 146 -15.32 -13.35 0.71
CA PHE A 146 -15.55 -13.99 2.00
C PHE A 146 -17.01 -13.90 2.45
N ILE A 147 -17.67 -12.74 2.27
CA ILE A 147 -19.09 -12.59 2.63
C ILE A 147 -19.98 -13.52 1.79
N ARG A 148 -19.74 -13.62 0.48
CA ARG A 148 -20.47 -14.55 -0.42
C ARG A 148 -20.25 -16.01 -0.06
N GLN A 149 -19.05 -16.36 0.40
CA GLN A 149 -18.77 -17.71 0.90
C GLN A 149 -19.59 -17.98 2.17
N MET A 150 -19.63 -17.05 3.13
CA MET A 150 -20.45 -17.21 4.33
C MET A 150 -21.95 -17.35 4.02
N SER A 151 -22.47 -16.62 3.02
CA SER A 151 -23.90 -16.73 2.64
C SER A 151 -24.27 -18.05 1.96
N SER A 152 -23.30 -18.81 1.46
CA SER A 152 -23.52 -20.04 0.69
C SER A 152 -23.54 -21.31 1.56
N TYR A 153 -23.05 -21.24 2.80
CA TYR A 153 -22.98 -22.38 3.72
C TYR A 153 -23.92 -22.16 4.91
N SER A 154 -24.52 -23.24 5.42
CA SER A 154 -25.24 -23.22 6.71
C SER A 154 -24.34 -22.61 7.79
N ILE A 155 -24.92 -21.77 8.66
CA ILE A 155 -24.24 -21.11 9.80
C ILE A 155 -23.46 -22.14 10.65
N SER A 156 -23.94 -23.39 10.71
CA SER A 156 -23.32 -24.51 11.44
C SER A 156 -22.04 -25.08 10.80
N ASN A 157 -21.78 -24.82 9.51
CA ASN A 157 -20.70 -25.44 8.74
C ASN A 157 -19.54 -24.48 8.44
N TRP A 158 -19.52 -23.30 9.05
CA TRP A 158 -18.44 -22.35 8.81
C TRP A 158 -17.17 -22.79 9.53
N SER A 159 -16.07 -22.82 8.80
CA SER A 159 -14.76 -22.86 9.45
C SER A 159 -14.54 -21.54 10.17
N GLY A 160 -14.12 -21.58 11.45
CA GLY A 160 -13.80 -20.38 12.22
C GLY A 160 -12.82 -19.45 11.46
N ILE A 161 -11.98 -20.02 10.60
CA ILE A 161 -11.02 -19.32 9.73
C ILE A 161 -11.70 -18.25 8.84
N THR A 162 -12.90 -18.52 8.31
CA THR A 162 -13.61 -17.59 7.41
C THR A 162 -14.15 -16.38 8.19
N HIS A 163 -14.71 -16.62 9.39
CA HIS A 163 -15.25 -15.59 10.28
C HIS A 163 -14.18 -14.57 10.71
N TRP A 164 -13.02 -15.06 11.18
CA TRP A 164 -11.90 -14.19 11.56
C TRP A 164 -11.37 -13.37 10.38
N SER A 165 -11.37 -13.96 9.17
CA SER A 165 -10.93 -13.27 7.96
C SER A 165 -11.88 -12.12 7.59
N VAL A 166 -13.20 -12.33 7.67
CA VAL A 166 -14.18 -11.27 7.45
C VAL A 166 -14.00 -10.11 8.43
N ILE A 167 -13.88 -10.39 9.73
CA ILE A 167 -13.64 -9.35 10.74
C ILE A 167 -12.34 -8.59 10.44
N ALA A 168 -11.26 -9.31 10.10
CA ALA A 168 -9.98 -8.69 9.82
C ALA A 168 -10.03 -7.78 8.58
N TYR A 169 -10.66 -8.20 7.49
CA TYR A 169 -10.80 -7.38 6.28
C TYR A 169 -11.74 -6.20 6.48
N ILE A 170 -12.80 -6.33 7.29
CA ILE A 170 -13.65 -5.19 7.67
C ILE A 170 -12.81 -4.18 8.45
N ASN A 171 -12.08 -4.61 9.47
CA ASN A 171 -11.22 -3.71 10.25
C ASN A 171 -10.16 -3.06 9.37
N CYS A 172 -9.50 -3.81 8.49
CA CYS A 172 -8.55 -3.26 7.52
C CYS A 172 -9.20 -2.20 6.62
N LEU A 173 -10.41 -2.44 6.12
CA LEU A 173 -11.14 -1.49 5.28
C LEU A 173 -11.51 -0.21 6.05
N MET A 174 -11.86 -0.33 7.34
CA MET A 174 -12.08 0.84 8.20
C MET A 174 -10.82 1.70 8.30
N GLU A 175 -9.65 1.11 8.53
CA GLU A 175 -8.38 1.84 8.56
C GLU A 175 -8.03 2.47 7.20
N LEU A 176 -8.23 1.73 6.09
CA LEU A 176 -8.06 2.28 4.74
C LEU A 176 -9.01 3.46 4.50
N SER A 177 -10.23 3.44 5.04
CA SER A 177 -11.18 4.54 4.90
C SER A 177 -10.73 5.83 5.59
N VAL A 178 -9.98 5.72 6.69
CA VAL A 178 -9.33 6.86 7.37
C VAL A 178 -8.23 7.43 6.49
N ILE A 179 -7.43 6.59 5.84
CA ILE A 179 -6.42 7.05 4.88
C ILE A 179 -7.07 7.80 3.71
N LEU A 180 -8.19 7.29 3.17
CA LEU A 180 -8.93 7.99 2.12
C LEU A 180 -9.49 9.33 2.60
N GLU A 181 -9.90 9.46 3.87
CA GLU A 181 -10.27 10.75 4.46
C GLU A 181 -9.08 11.72 4.48
N VAL A 182 -7.94 11.27 5.00
CA VAL A 182 -6.71 12.09 5.03
C VAL A 182 -6.31 12.52 3.63
N LEU A 183 -6.27 11.61 2.66
CA LEU A 183 -5.95 11.92 1.26
C LEU A 183 -6.95 12.88 0.63
N SER A 184 -8.23 12.84 1.03
CA SER A 184 -9.24 13.76 0.50
C SER A 184 -9.05 15.19 1.02
N SER A 185 -8.58 15.32 2.26
CA SER A 185 -8.36 16.63 2.90
C SER A 185 -6.97 17.21 2.64
N LEU A 186 -5.98 16.36 2.31
CA LEU A 186 -4.59 16.75 2.10
C LEU A 186 -4.38 17.90 1.09
N PRO A 187 -5.11 18.00 -0.05
CA PRO A 187 -4.93 19.08 -1.01
C PRO A 187 -5.09 20.50 -0.44
N ARG A 188 -5.78 20.66 0.70
CA ARG A 188 -5.92 21.94 1.42
C ARG A 188 -4.56 22.45 1.95
N PHE A 189 -3.65 21.53 2.27
CA PHE A 189 -2.38 21.81 2.98
C PHE A 189 -1.16 21.68 2.08
N THR A 190 -1.32 21.29 0.82
CA THR A 190 -0.21 21.08 -0.12
C THR A 190 -0.19 22.14 -1.22
N ASN A 191 0.92 22.21 -1.94
CA ASN A 191 0.98 22.95 -3.20
C ASN A 191 0.31 22.12 -4.33
N PRO A 192 -0.21 22.77 -5.40
CA PRO A 192 -0.71 22.06 -6.57
C PRO A 192 0.29 21.03 -7.06
N SER A 193 -0.18 19.84 -7.43
CA SER A 193 0.62 18.68 -7.87
C SER A 193 1.61 18.08 -6.86
N SER A 194 1.63 18.58 -5.61
CA SER A 194 2.42 18.01 -4.53
C SER A 194 1.52 17.36 -3.48
N LEU A 195 1.92 16.19 -2.97
CA LEU A 195 1.33 15.57 -1.78
C LEU A 195 2.10 15.92 -0.50
N PHE A 196 3.16 16.73 -0.59
CA PHE A 196 3.89 17.20 0.59
C PHE A 196 3.20 18.43 1.18
N PRO A 197 2.90 18.44 2.49
CA PRO A 197 2.37 19.62 3.14
C PRO A 197 3.34 20.80 3.04
N ARG A 198 2.80 22.02 2.98
CA ARG A 198 3.59 23.25 3.00
C ARG A 198 4.34 23.37 4.32
N SER A 199 5.52 23.99 4.29
CA SER A 199 6.40 24.18 5.45
C SER A 199 5.75 24.97 6.59
N GLU A 200 4.66 25.70 6.34
CA GLU A 200 3.88 26.38 7.38
C GLU A 200 3.14 25.42 8.33
N PHE A 201 2.91 24.17 7.91
CA PHE A 201 2.21 23.16 8.73
C PHE A 201 3.14 22.11 9.34
N VAL A 202 4.30 21.91 8.73
CA VAL A 202 5.30 20.94 9.19
C VAL A 202 6.40 21.79 9.79
N ASP A 203 6.72 21.64 11.07
CA ASP A 203 7.77 22.37 11.80
C ASP A 203 9.20 22.09 11.27
N LEU A 204 9.36 22.04 9.95
CA LEU A 204 10.58 21.94 9.19
C LEU A 204 11.10 23.36 8.97
N PRO A 205 12.41 23.59 9.09
CA PRO A 205 13.00 24.84 8.66
C PRO A 205 12.61 25.08 7.20
N GLU A 206 12.20 26.31 6.86
CA GLU A 206 12.01 26.71 5.46
C GLU A 206 13.28 26.32 4.71
N ILE A 207 13.19 25.28 3.89
CA ILE A 207 14.31 24.87 3.04
C ILE A 207 14.56 26.08 2.16
N GLY A 208 15.71 26.73 2.37
CA GLY A 208 16.10 27.92 1.63
C GLY A 208 15.82 27.71 0.16
N GLN A 209 15.13 28.68 -0.44
CA GLN A 209 14.74 28.66 -1.84
C GLN A 209 15.91 28.14 -2.69
N CYS A 210 15.78 26.93 -3.24
CA CYS A 210 16.62 26.55 -4.36
C CYS A 210 16.24 27.52 -5.46
N ASP A 211 17.12 28.49 -5.70
CA ASP A 211 16.98 29.52 -6.71
C ASP A 211 17.05 28.86 -8.09
N VAL A 212 15.93 28.28 -8.54
CA VAL A 212 15.76 27.82 -9.92
C VAL A 212 15.26 29.02 -10.74
N SER A 213 15.96 30.15 -10.63
CA SER A 213 15.71 31.33 -11.45
C SER A 213 16.54 31.26 -12.73
N SER A 214 16.06 30.47 -13.68
CA SER A 214 16.15 30.82 -15.10
C SER A 214 15.23 29.89 -15.88
N PHE A 215 13.98 30.32 -16.09
CA PHE A 215 13.38 30.40 -17.42
C PHE A 215 12.13 31.28 -17.34
N ASP A 216 12.24 32.42 -18.02
CA ASP A 216 11.23 33.35 -18.51
C ASP A 216 10.53 34.33 -17.55
N ASN A 217 10.94 35.59 -17.76
CA ASN A 217 10.38 36.82 -17.24
C ASN A 217 8.97 37.08 -17.81
N ASN A 218 8.02 37.41 -16.92
CA ASN A 218 7.08 38.52 -17.14
C ASN A 218 6.36 38.88 -15.82
N PRO A 219 6.61 40.07 -15.23
CA PRO A 219 5.89 40.52 -14.05
C PRO A 219 4.67 41.34 -14.50
N THR A 220 3.45 40.81 -14.39
CA THR A 220 2.26 41.69 -14.37
C THR A 220 1.07 41.10 -13.61
N SER A 221 0.49 41.97 -12.79
CA SER A 221 -0.85 42.01 -12.19
C SER A 221 -0.97 41.59 -10.72
N GLY A 222 -1.09 42.62 -9.88
CA GLY A 222 -1.25 42.56 -8.43
C GLY A 222 -2.50 41.81 -7.97
N VAL A 223 -2.29 40.98 -6.95
CA VAL A 223 -3.35 40.47 -6.09
C VAL A 223 -3.58 41.49 -4.99
N LYS A 224 -4.78 42.07 -4.97
CA LYS A 224 -5.27 42.97 -3.93
C LYS A 224 -5.10 42.32 -2.55
N ALA A 225 -4.43 43.02 -1.63
CA ALA A 225 -4.34 42.63 -0.24
C ALA A 225 -5.74 42.61 0.39
N SER A 226 -6.26 41.40 0.65
CA SER A 226 -7.42 41.19 1.50
C SER A 226 -7.01 41.27 2.99
N ASN A 227 -7.95 41.75 3.81
CA ASN A 227 -7.78 42.16 5.21
C ASN A 227 -6.98 41.16 6.09
N PRO A 228 -6.03 41.65 6.92
CA PRO A 228 -5.11 40.82 7.72
C PRO A 228 -5.79 40.00 8.83
N THR A 229 -6.93 40.46 9.36
CA THR A 229 -7.65 39.81 10.46
C THR A 229 -8.33 38.49 10.07
N THR A 230 -8.72 38.34 8.80
CA THR A 230 -9.38 37.13 8.28
C THR A 230 -8.37 36.02 7.99
N LYS A 231 -7.14 36.38 7.57
CA LYS A 231 -6.05 35.42 7.34
C LYS A 231 -5.60 34.73 8.64
N SER A 232 -5.57 35.45 9.75
CA SER A 232 -5.18 34.88 11.06
C SER A 232 -6.15 33.81 11.57
N LYS A 233 -7.46 34.01 11.41
CA LYS A 233 -8.46 33.02 11.83
C LYS A 233 -8.47 31.78 10.93
N GLN A 234 -8.48 32.00 9.60
CA GLN A 234 -8.44 30.90 8.62
C GLN A 234 -7.19 30.02 8.81
N TYR A 235 -6.04 30.64 9.04
CA TYR A 235 -4.79 29.93 9.29
C TYR A 235 -4.83 29.07 10.56
N GLN A 236 -5.43 29.57 11.65
CA GLN A 236 -5.59 28.76 12.87
C GLN A 236 -6.55 27.59 12.68
N GLU A 237 -7.63 27.78 11.92
CA GLU A 237 -8.55 26.70 11.56
C GLU A 237 -7.88 25.65 10.66
N ASP A 238 -7.05 26.08 9.71
CA ASP A 238 -6.26 25.19 8.84
C ASP A 238 -5.24 24.39 9.67
N LEU A 239 -4.51 25.03 10.58
CA LEU A 239 -3.57 24.34 11.49
C LEU A 239 -4.27 23.31 12.37
N LEU A 240 -5.41 23.66 12.96
CA LEU A 240 -6.17 22.73 13.80
C LEU A 240 -6.62 21.50 13.01
N GLU A 241 -7.10 21.70 11.78
CA GLU A 241 -7.48 20.60 10.90
C GLU A 241 -6.27 19.76 10.48
N TYR A 242 -5.12 20.38 10.20
CA TYR A 242 -3.90 19.66 9.89
C TYR A 242 -3.46 18.73 11.04
N TYR A 243 -3.41 19.25 12.28
CA TYR A 243 -3.09 18.44 13.46
C TYR A 243 -4.14 17.34 13.71
N ARG A 244 -5.42 17.58 13.37
CA ARG A 244 -6.45 16.54 13.41
C ARG A 244 -6.11 15.39 12.43
N LEU A 245 -5.67 15.71 11.21
CA LEU A 245 -5.29 14.70 10.21
C LEU A 245 -4.03 13.94 10.60
N GLU A 246 -3.05 14.61 11.20
CA GLU A 246 -1.86 13.98 11.78
C GLU A 246 -2.26 12.99 12.88
N ALA A 247 -3.08 13.44 13.83
CA ALA A 247 -3.59 12.58 14.90
C ALA A 247 -4.40 11.39 14.37
N LEU A 248 -5.22 11.59 13.32
CA LEU A 248 -5.91 10.48 12.66
C LEU A 248 -4.93 9.45 12.09
N THR A 249 -3.90 9.92 11.39
CA THR A 249 -2.88 9.08 10.77
C THR A 249 -2.09 8.29 11.83
N ASP A 250 -1.73 8.94 12.92
CA ASP A 250 -1.05 8.31 14.06
C ASP A 250 -1.89 7.25 14.76
N ASN A 251 -3.22 7.35 14.70
CA ASN A 251 -4.13 6.39 15.32
C ASN A 251 -4.50 5.21 14.42
N ILE A 252 -4.02 5.15 13.17
CA ILE A 252 -4.31 4.05 12.24
C ILE A 252 -3.79 2.71 12.78
N LYS A 253 -4.68 1.74 12.94
CA LYS A 253 -4.34 0.41 13.47
C LYS A 253 -3.73 -0.51 12.41
N GLN A 254 -2.41 -0.40 12.26
CA GLN A 254 -1.63 -1.14 11.27
C GLN A 254 -1.68 -2.67 11.47
N GLU A 255 -2.00 -3.14 12.68
CA GLU A 255 -2.09 -4.57 12.98
C GLU A 255 -3.16 -5.29 12.16
N TYR A 256 -4.24 -4.60 11.77
CA TYR A 256 -5.30 -5.18 10.93
C TYR A 256 -4.80 -5.44 9.51
N PHE A 257 -3.87 -4.62 9.03
CA PHE A 257 -3.22 -4.80 7.74
C PHE A 257 -2.14 -5.88 7.81
N TYR A 258 -1.20 -5.79 8.77
CA TYR A 258 -0.07 -6.72 8.88
C TYR A 258 -0.46 -8.13 9.37
N GLY A 259 -1.69 -8.31 9.85
CA GLY A 259 -2.20 -9.58 10.32
C GLY A 259 -2.66 -10.51 9.19
N ARG A 260 -3.99 -10.69 9.06
CA ARG A 260 -4.61 -11.54 8.01
C ARG A 260 -4.65 -10.87 6.64
N CYS A 261 -4.57 -9.54 6.59
CA CYS A 261 -4.66 -8.74 5.36
C CYS A 261 -3.28 -8.45 4.76
N LEU A 262 -2.26 -9.23 5.10
CA LEU A 262 -0.91 -8.95 4.63
C LEU A 262 -0.82 -9.18 3.12
N ALA A 263 -0.36 -8.16 2.39
CA ALA A 263 -0.03 -8.25 0.97
C ALA A 263 -1.17 -8.68 0.02
N PHE A 264 -2.45 -8.61 0.44
CA PHE A 264 -3.59 -9.10 -0.36
C PHE A 264 -3.71 -8.45 -1.76
N TYR A 265 -3.11 -7.26 -1.95
CA TYR A 265 -3.11 -6.49 -3.19
C TYR A 265 -2.02 -6.92 -4.18
N LEU A 266 -1.12 -7.84 -3.77
CA LEU A 266 -0.04 -8.37 -4.60
C LEU A 266 -0.39 -9.75 -5.16
N CYS A 267 0.37 -10.23 -6.15
CA CYS A 267 0.20 -11.56 -6.70
C CYS A 267 0.57 -12.65 -5.67
N PRO A 268 0.03 -13.89 -5.79
CA PRO A 268 0.22 -14.95 -4.79
C PRO A 268 1.69 -15.31 -4.51
N SER A 269 2.58 -15.20 -5.50
CA SER A 269 4.01 -15.45 -5.31
C SER A 269 4.66 -14.39 -4.41
N ALA A 270 4.38 -13.12 -4.65
CA ALA A 270 4.85 -12.01 -3.83
C ALA A 270 4.24 -12.06 -2.41
N GLN A 271 2.96 -12.42 -2.30
CA GLN A 271 2.30 -12.63 -1.00
C GLN A 271 3.05 -13.66 -0.15
N ARG A 272 3.43 -14.81 -0.72
CA ARG A 272 4.16 -15.86 0.00
C ARG A 272 5.52 -15.37 0.51
N ILE A 273 6.26 -14.64 -0.32
CA ILE A 273 7.57 -14.08 0.05
C ILE A 273 7.41 -13.06 1.17
N LEU A 274 6.46 -12.14 1.04
CA LEU A 274 6.21 -11.12 2.06
C LEU A 274 5.68 -11.73 3.35
N LEU A 275 4.83 -12.74 3.27
CA LEU A 275 4.34 -13.48 4.42
C LEU A 275 5.49 -14.12 5.20
N PHE A 276 6.42 -14.77 4.48
CA PHE A 276 7.62 -15.34 5.06
C PHE A 276 8.49 -14.27 5.71
N LEU A 277 8.87 -13.23 4.96
CA LEU A 277 9.74 -12.15 5.43
C LEU A 277 9.16 -11.45 6.66
N ASN A 278 7.86 -11.13 6.65
CA ASN A 278 7.19 -10.48 7.76
C ASN A 278 7.04 -11.40 8.97
N SER A 279 6.80 -12.70 8.76
CA SER A 279 6.78 -13.67 9.87
C SER A 279 8.17 -13.81 10.50
N PHE A 280 9.21 -13.83 9.67
CA PHE A 280 10.61 -13.83 10.09
C PHE A 280 10.96 -12.56 10.89
N MET A 281 10.56 -11.39 10.39
CA MET A 281 10.77 -10.12 11.08
C MET A 281 10.03 -10.05 12.42
N ALA A 282 8.78 -10.54 12.49
CA ALA A 282 8.02 -10.60 13.73
C ALA A 282 8.68 -11.53 14.77
N GLY A 283 9.15 -12.71 14.34
CA GLY A 283 9.89 -13.65 15.19
C GLY A 283 11.20 -13.06 15.71
N TYR A 284 11.94 -12.36 14.84
CA TYR A 284 13.20 -11.72 15.19
C TYR A 284 13.00 -10.58 16.18
N GLY A 285 12.03 -9.69 15.90
CA GLY A 285 11.74 -8.56 16.77
C GLY A 285 11.43 -8.97 18.20
N ASN A 286 10.71 -10.08 18.41
CA ASN A 286 10.42 -10.55 19.75
C ASN A 286 11.70 -11.00 20.48
N SER A 287 12.60 -11.67 19.76
CA SER A 287 13.90 -12.12 20.29
C SER A 287 14.86 -10.95 20.57
N PHE A 288 14.85 -9.94 19.70
CA PHE A 288 15.64 -8.71 19.82
C PHE A 288 15.21 -7.89 21.04
N LEU A 289 13.89 -7.70 21.22
CA LEU A 289 13.34 -6.98 22.38
C LEU A 289 13.55 -7.74 23.71
N THR A 290 13.69 -9.06 23.66
CA THR A 290 13.96 -9.91 24.84
C THR A 290 15.48 -10.11 25.09
N SER A 291 16.34 -9.29 24.47
CA SER A 291 17.80 -9.28 24.66
C SER A 291 18.52 -10.61 24.34
N LYS A 292 17.93 -11.50 23.53
CA LYS A 292 18.64 -12.68 23.00
C LYS A 292 19.47 -12.25 21.80
N GLN A 293 20.73 -11.88 22.03
CA GLN A 293 21.66 -11.45 20.99
C GLN A 293 22.38 -12.64 20.32
N GLY A 294 22.71 -12.52 19.04
CA GLY A 294 23.56 -13.47 18.31
C GLY A 294 22.84 -14.61 17.56
N ILE A 295 23.61 -15.65 17.18
CA ILE A 295 23.18 -16.82 16.39
C ILE A 295 22.02 -17.58 17.06
N VAL A 296 21.95 -17.59 18.40
CA VAL A 296 20.84 -18.17 19.18
C VAL A 296 19.52 -17.45 18.92
N SER A 297 19.57 -16.15 18.58
CA SER A 297 18.42 -15.35 18.13
C SER A 297 17.96 -15.78 16.74
N LEU A 298 18.90 -16.01 15.81
CA LEU A 298 18.60 -16.50 14.46
C LEU A 298 17.99 -17.91 14.51
N VAL A 299 18.58 -18.84 15.24
CA VAL A 299 18.07 -20.22 15.35
C VAL A 299 16.68 -20.23 15.99
N ASN A 300 16.45 -19.45 17.06
CA ASN A 300 15.11 -19.31 17.64
C ASN A 300 14.13 -18.60 16.72
N THR A 301 14.59 -17.64 15.91
CA THR A 301 13.74 -16.93 14.94
C THR A 301 13.35 -17.84 13.79
N VAL A 302 14.30 -18.55 13.19
CA VAL A 302 14.07 -19.54 12.13
C VAL A 302 13.20 -20.65 12.68
N TYR A 303 13.49 -21.19 13.86
CA TYR A 303 12.63 -22.17 14.54
C TYR A 303 11.22 -21.62 14.70
N ARG A 304 11.01 -20.46 15.34
CA ARG A 304 9.66 -19.88 15.51
C ARG A 304 8.95 -19.50 14.20
N SER A 305 9.70 -19.15 13.16
CA SER A 305 9.16 -18.81 11.84
C SER A 305 8.82 -20.05 11.01
N VAL A 306 9.58 -21.14 11.17
CA VAL A 306 9.48 -22.38 10.39
C VAL A 306 8.64 -23.45 11.09
N THR A 307 8.62 -23.52 12.44
CA THR A 307 7.91 -24.54 13.22
C THR A 307 6.48 -24.18 13.62
N SER A 308 5.90 -23.10 13.08
CA SER A 308 4.57 -22.54 13.42
C SER A 308 4.48 -21.93 14.83
N TYR A 309 3.60 -20.93 15.02
CA TYR A 309 3.09 -20.31 16.29
C TYR A 309 3.11 -18.76 16.41
N LEU A 310 3.21 -17.96 15.34
CA LEU A 310 2.57 -16.63 15.40
C LEU A 310 1.20 -16.73 14.74
N SER A 311 0.15 -16.57 15.54
CA SER A 311 -1.18 -16.32 14.99
C SER A 311 -1.09 -15.10 14.05
N PRO A 312 -1.88 -15.03 12.97
CA PRO A 312 -1.92 -13.84 12.12
C PRO A 312 -2.10 -12.55 12.94
N GLU A 313 -2.87 -12.61 14.01
CA GLU A 313 -3.11 -11.51 14.94
C GLU A 313 -1.86 -11.08 15.70
N ASP A 314 -1.11 -12.03 16.28
CA ASP A 314 0.12 -11.74 17.01
C ASP A 314 1.21 -11.22 16.08
N ARG A 315 1.27 -11.75 14.85
CA ARG A 315 2.14 -11.22 13.79
C ARG A 315 1.78 -9.77 13.47
N GLY A 316 0.50 -9.48 13.26
CA GLY A 316 0.03 -8.12 12.97
C GLY A 316 0.42 -7.14 14.08
N LYS A 317 0.18 -7.49 15.35
CA LYS A 317 0.55 -6.66 16.51
C LYS A 317 2.06 -6.43 16.59
N MET A 318 2.85 -7.48 16.38
CA MET A 318 4.30 -7.39 16.46
C MET A 318 4.86 -6.51 15.34
N LEU A 319 4.38 -6.68 14.12
CA LEU A 319 4.80 -5.88 12.97
C LEU A 319 4.37 -4.41 13.11
N ALA A 320 3.16 -4.13 13.57
CA ALA A 320 2.71 -2.76 13.87
C ALA A 320 3.61 -2.10 14.93
N LYS A 321 4.01 -2.85 15.97
CA LYS A 321 4.95 -2.35 16.99
C LYS A 321 6.32 -2.06 16.39
N LEU A 322 6.86 -2.96 15.56
CA LEU A 322 8.17 -2.80 14.93
C LEU A 322 8.17 -1.62 13.95
N THR A 323 7.21 -1.56 13.02
CA THR A 323 7.14 -0.48 12.02
C THR A 323 6.99 0.91 12.66
N ARG A 324 6.32 1.02 13.81
CA ARG A 324 6.19 2.28 14.56
C ARG A 324 7.37 2.64 15.46
N LYS A 325 8.09 1.65 16.01
CA LYS A 325 9.04 1.85 17.12
C LYS A 325 10.44 1.27 16.89
N SER A 326 10.70 0.65 15.74
CA SER A 326 12.00 0.05 15.44
C SER A 326 13.09 1.11 15.37
N SER A 327 14.22 0.82 16.01
CA SER A 327 15.41 1.66 15.94
C SER A 327 16.23 1.36 14.68
N VAL A 328 17.08 2.30 14.28
CA VAL A 328 18.08 2.08 13.22
C VAL A 328 18.95 0.85 13.51
N GLN A 329 19.24 0.59 14.79
CA GLN A 329 20.02 -0.57 15.21
C GLN A 329 19.30 -1.89 14.97
N PHE A 330 17.99 -1.94 15.21
CA PHE A 330 17.17 -3.10 14.87
C PHE A 330 17.22 -3.37 13.36
N CYS A 331 17.00 -2.33 12.54
CA CYS A 331 17.01 -2.48 11.08
C CYS A 331 18.35 -3.00 10.58
N LYS A 332 19.47 -2.42 11.04
CA LYS A 332 20.82 -2.89 10.70
C LYS A 332 21.00 -4.35 11.12
N ALA A 333 20.68 -4.69 12.36
CA ALA A 333 20.86 -6.05 12.88
C ALA A 333 20.01 -7.08 12.11
N PHE A 334 18.77 -6.75 11.77
CA PHE A 334 17.87 -7.62 11.01
C PHE A 334 18.34 -7.82 9.57
N TRP A 335 18.68 -6.75 8.85
CA TRP A 335 19.10 -6.85 7.45
C TRP A 335 20.47 -7.50 7.30
N ASN A 336 21.36 -7.33 8.28
CA ASN A 336 22.65 -8.05 8.34
C ASN A 336 22.47 -9.56 8.52
N LEU A 337 21.29 -10.07 8.92
CA LEU A 337 21.05 -11.51 8.96
C LEU A 337 21.14 -12.15 7.57
N ALA A 338 20.84 -11.41 6.50
CA ALA A 338 20.97 -11.89 5.13
C ALA A 338 22.43 -12.17 4.74
N GLU A 339 23.40 -11.55 5.42
CA GLU A 339 24.83 -11.75 5.20
C GLU A 339 25.39 -12.98 5.94
N LEU A 340 24.60 -13.58 6.84
CA LEU A 340 25.02 -14.79 7.55
C LEU A 340 25.06 -15.97 6.57
N ARG A 341 26.18 -16.70 6.55
CA ARG A 341 26.40 -17.83 5.63
C ARG A 341 25.30 -18.89 5.68
N VAL A 342 24.65 -19.07 6.83
CA VAL A 342 23.51 -19.99 7.01
C VAL A 342 22.30 -19.62 6.15
N VAL A 343 22.08 -18.33 5.88
CA VAL A 343 21.00 -17.84 5.00
C VAL A 343 21.43 -17.89 3.53
N SER A 344 22.71 -17.64 3.23
CA SER A 344 23.24 -17.71 1.85
C SER A 344 23.43 -19.13 1.31
N GLU A 345 23.65 -20.12 2.19
CA GLU A 345 23.85 -21.54 1.82
C GLU A 345 22.55 -22.37 1.84
N ALA A 346 21.46 -21.83 2.41
CA ALA A 346 20.13 -22.45 2.38
C ALA A 346 19.06 -21.70 1.54
N PRO A 347 19.35 -21.18 0.31
CA PRO A 347 18.35 -20.45 -0.48
C PRO A 347 17.10 -21.30 -0.72
N ASN A 348 17.29 -22.57 -1.12
CA ASN A 348 16.20 -23.48 -1.49
C ASN A 348 15.33 -23.93 -0.30
N VAL A 349 15.76 -23.69 0.94
CA VAL A 349 14.99 -24.02 2.15
C VAL A 349 14.14 -22.82 2.59
N ILE A 350 14.59 -21.60 2.28
CA ILE A 350 14.06 -20.35 2.86
C ILE A 350 13.20 -19.58 1.83
N LEU A 351 13.61 -19.55 0.56
CA LEU A 351 12.90 -18.86 -0.51
C LEU A 351 12.81 -19.77 -1.75
N PRO A 352 11.66 -19.82 -2.45
CA PRO A 352 11.60 -20.53 -3.71
C PRO A 352 12.61 -19.93 -4.68
N SER A 353 13.41 -20.79 -5.34
CA SER A 353 14.34 -20.36 -6.38
C SER A 353 13.58 -19.56 -7.44
N MET A 354 13.98 -18.30 -7.65
CA MET A 354 13.36 -17.45 -8.64
C MET A 354 13.70 -17.96 -10.04
N ALA A 355 12.68 -18.16 -10.87
CA ALA A 355 12.89 -18.49 -12.27
C ALA A 355 13.61 -17.32 -12.97
N VAL A 356 14.65 -17.63 -13.75
CA VAL A 356 15.34 -16.63 -14.57
C VAL A 356 14.39 -16.20 -15.69
N ALA A 357 13.79 -15.02 -15.56
CA ALA A 357 12.86 -14.48 -16.56
C ALA A 357 13.59 -14.02 -17.83
N HIS A 358 14.76 -13.40 -17.66
CA HIS A 358 15.58 -12.94 -18.78
C HIS A 358 17.05 -12.91 -18.35
N SER A 359 17.94 -13.42 -19.21
CA SER A 359 19.38 -13.29 -19.03
C SER A 359 19.92 -12.40 -20.12
N PHE A 360 20.58 -11.31 -19.74
CA PHE A 360 21.29 -10.44 -20.67
C PHE A 360 22.76 -10.39 -20.29
N LYS A 361 23.61 -10.49 -21.30
CA LYS A 361 25.06 -10.37 -21.13
C LYS A 361 25.42 -8.89 -21.13
N LEU A 362 25.82 -8.38 -19.98
CA LEU A 362 26.44 -7.05 -19.90
C LEU A 362 27.73 -7.09 -20.71
N GLN A 363 27.81 -6.28 -21.77
CA GLN A 363 29.05 -6.13 -22.52
C GLN A 363 30.03 -5.31 -21.67
N THR A 364 31.01 -5.99 -21.11
CA THR A 364 32.14 -5.37 -20.42
C THR A 364 33.11 -4.79 -21.45
N LYS A 365 32.85 -3.56 -21.90
CA LYS A 365 33.78 -2.80 -22.73
C LYS A 365 34.75 -2.02 -21.85
N SER A 366 36.00 -1.95 -22.26
CA SER A 366 36.99 -1.13 -21.60
C SER A 366 36.66 0.35 -21.79
N LEU A 367 36.76 1.15 -20.73
CA LEU A 367 36.45 2.58 -20.77
C LEU A 367 37.74 3.35 -21.05
N GLN A 368 37.77 4.13 -22.13
CA GLN A 368 38.85 5.06 -22.40
C GLN A 368 38.48 6.43 -21.87
N LEU A 369 39.24 6.92 -20.90
CA LEU A 369 39.10 8.26 -20.35
C LEU A 369 40.21 9.16 -20.89
N PRO A 370 39.89 10.35 -21.43
CA PRO A 370 40.91 11.31 -21.80
C PRO A 370 41.60 11.86 -20.55
N LEU A 371 42.92 11.89 -20.55
CA LEU A 371 43.71 12.62 -19.57
C LEU A 371 43.84 14.08 -20.05
N ASP A 372 43.19 15.01 -19.35
CA ASP A 372 43.54 16.42 -19.46
C ASP A 372 44.80 16.67 -18.62
N LEU A 373 45.96 16.50 -19.25
CA LEU A 373 47.21 17.03 -18.73
C LEU A 373 47.23 18.52 -19.06
N ASN A 374 47.13 19.35 -18.01
CA ASN A 374 47.19 20.80 -18.07
C ASN A 374 48.21 21.30 -19.12
N GLY A 375 47.72 21.82 -20.24
CA GLY A 375 48.42 22.84 -21.03
C GLY A 375 49.57 22.38 -21.94
N GLN A 376 49.64 21.13 -22.39
CA GLN A 376 50.48 20.79 -23.55
C GLN A 376 49.64 20.31 -24.74
N GLU A 377 49.48 21.21 -25.71
CA GLU A 377 49.01 20.90 -27.05
C GLU A 377 49.96 19.88 -27.69
N ASN A 378 49.60 18.58 -27.67
CA ASN A 378 49.82 17.59 -28.74
C ASN A 378 49.79 16.09 -28.32
N GLY A 379 49.12 15.72 -27.22
CA GLY A 379 48.88 14.31 -26.95
C GLY A 379 47.60 14.09 -26.16
N LYS A 380 46.51 13.67 -26.81
CA LYS A 380 45.36 13.08 -26.10
C LYS A 380 45.79 11.71 -25.58
N GLU A 381 46.37 11.68 -24.39
CA GLU A 381 46.69 10.43 -23.70
C GLU A 381 45.39 9.87 -23.11
N PHE A 382 45.11 8.59 -23.32
CA PHE A 382 43.89 7.94 -22.83
C PHE A 382 44.24 6.89 -21.79
N ILE A 383 43.60 6.95 -20.62
CA ILE A 383 43.64 5.85 -19.64
C ILE A 383 42.62 4.81 -20.06
N ASN A 384 43.08 3.57 -20.21
CA ASN A 384 42.21 2.43 -20.50
C ASN A 384 41.86 1.69 -19.20
N ILE A 385 40.64 1.87 -18.70
CA ILE A 385 40.12 1.13 -17.56
C ILE A 385 39.61 -0.22 -18.06
N GLN A 386 40.34 -1.28 -17.70
CA GLN A 386 39.95 -2.65 -18.00
C GLN A 386 38.69 -3.03 -17.20
N PRO A 387 37.78 -3.82 -17.79
CA PRO A 387 36.61 -4.27 -17.07
C PRO A 387 37.01 -5.13 -15.85
N PRO A 388 36.24 -5.07 -14.75
CA PRO A 388 36.51 -5.88 -13.57
C PRO A 388 36.48 -7.36 -13.95
N LYS A 389 37.55 -8.08 -13.59
CA LYS A 389 37.62 -9.54 -13.71
C LYS A 389 37.03 -10.13 -12.43
N SER A 390 36.07 -11.06 -12.54
CA SER A 390 35.62 -11.79 -11.35
C SER A 390 36.77 -12.68 -10.86
N HIS A 391 36.95 -12.76 -9.55
CA HIS A 391 37.83 -13.73 -8.90
C HIS A 391 37.20 -15.12 -8.84
#